data_AF-A0A9P5P7J3-F1
#
_entry.id   AF-A0A9P5P7J3-F1
#
_cell.length_a   1.000
_cell.length_b   1.000
_cell.length_c   1.000
_cell.angle_alpha   90.00
_cell.angle_beta   90.00
_cell.angle_gamma   90.00
#
_symmetry.space_group_name_H-M   'P 1'
#
loop_
_entity.id
_entity.type
_entity.pdbx_description
1 polymer ?
#
loop_
_entity_poly.entity_id
_entity_poly.type
_entity_poly.pdbx_seq_one_letter_code
_entity_poly.pdbx_strand_id
1 'polypeptide(L)'
;LPKKRGYPLWHPTPNDSLPDEYRTTGIRIGDVGYLNRNGAFNHLFNVCSSGDHPVNAAGVPDGFQRLDVDPRNVDDLEQHYKPASFVASHPSYVVQTIMPYQPTQQGVPYEVGAGLSFDCRSPEGALLILPEGGKSIDHRDVGKFLQYAKDYAKAWFYYTNASPHQSGAQSLYLITGCDKTRAWGMACFQDAV
;
A
#
# COMPACT_ATOMS: atom_id res chain seq x y z
N LEU A 1 11.17 2.72 -9.38
CA LEU A 1 11.72 2.16 -8.12
C LEU A 1 12.47 0.86 -8.40
N PRO A 2 13.62 0.62 -7.73
CA PRO A 2 14.55 -0.47 -8.09
C PRO A 2 13.93 -1.87 -8.06
N LYS A 3 13.00 -2.12 -7.14
CA LYS A 3 12.36 -3.43 -6.95
C LYS A 3 11.13 -3.67 -7.82
N LYS A 4 10.61 -2.65 -8.51
CA LYS A 4 9.39 -2.71 -9.34
C LYS A 4 8.15 -3.31 -8.63
N ARG A 5 8.05 -3.15 -7.30
CA ARG A 5 6.93 -3.63 -6.46
C ARG A 5 5.91 -2.53 -6.12
N GLY A 6 5.60 -1.66 -7.08
CA GLY A 6 4.75 -0.50 -6.84
C GLY A 6 5.45 0.64 -6.11
N TYR A 7 4.67 1.47 -5.40
CA TYR A 7 5.11 2.69 -4.72
C TYR A 7 5.05 2.51 -3.19
N PRO A 8 6.17 2.68 -2.45
CA PRO A 8 6.18 2.57 -0.99
C PRO A 8 5.49 3.79 -0.37
N LEU A 9 4.58 3.55 0.56
CA LEU A 9 3.91 4.61 1.31
C LEU A 9 4.71 4.96 2.55
N TRP A 10 4.94 6.26 2.77
CA TRP A 10 5.54 6.75 4.02
C TRP A 10 4.53 6.72 5.17
N HIS A 11 3.24 6.90 4.87
CA HIS A 11 2.17 6.76 5.84
C HIS A 11 1.13 5.79 5.30
N PRO A 12 1.29 4.48 5.55
CA PRO A 12 0.40 3.46 5.01
C PRO A 12 -0.95 3.37 5.75
N THR A 13 -1.07 3.97 6.93
CA THR A 13 -2.30 3.96 7.74
C THR A 13 -3.43 4.71 7.02
N PRO A 14 -4.63 4.11 6.86
CA PRO A 14 -5.79 4.82 6.33
C PRO A 14 -6.16 6.04 7.18
N ASN A 15 -6.70 7.07 6.55
CA ASN A 15 -7.22 8.24 7.27
C ASN A 15 -8.44 7.84 8.13
N ASP A 16 -8.46 8.29 9.39
CA ASP A 16 -9.54 8.03 10.35
C ASP A 16 -10.91 8.57 9.90
N SER A 17 -10.93 9.56 9.00
CA SER A 17 -12.16 10.12 8.43
C SER A 17 -12.80 9.24 7.36
N LEU A 18 -12.16 8.14 6.95
CA LEU A 18 -12.71 7.22 5.95
C LEU A 18 -13.77 6.28 6.58
N PRO A 19 -14.74 5.78 5.81
CA PRO A 19 -15.72 4.82 6.31
C PRO A 19 -15.07 3.58 6.92
N ASP A 20 -15.69 2.99 7.94
CA ASP A 20 -15.15 1.83 8.67
C ASP A 20 -14.83 0.64 7.74
N GLU A 21 -15.67 0.39 6.74
CA GLU A 21 -15.43 -0.65 5.72
C GLU A 21 -14.12 -0.42 4.94
N TYR A 22 -13.78 0.84 4.67
CA TYR A 22 -12.52 1.17 4.04
C TYR A 22 -11.36 1.09 5.03
N ARG A 23 -11.54 1.52 6.28
CA ARG A 23 -10.49 1.44 7.32
C ARG A 23 -10.08 0.00 7.64
N THR A 24 -11.03 -0.92 7.64
CA THR A 24 -10.79 -2.35 7.92
C THR A 24 -10.03 -3.05 6.80
N THR A 25 -10.33 -2.73 5.53
CA THR A 25 -9.69 -3.37 4.38
C THR A 25 -8.44 -2.63 3.91
N GLY A 26 -8.41 -1.31 4.08
CA GLY A 26 -7.43 -0.38 3.51
C GLY A 26 -7.53 -0.30 1.98
N ILE A 27 -6.41 0.15 1.40
CA ILE A 27 -6.20 0.25 -0.05
C ILE A 27 -6.45 -1.11 -0.71
N ARG A 28 -7.12 -1.13 -1.85
CA ARG A 28 -7.49 -2.33 -2.61
C ARG A 28 -7.35 -2.10 -4.11
N ILE A 29 -7.32 -3.21 -4.86
CA ILE A 29 -7.31 -3.18 -6.32
C ILE A 29 -8.53 -2.39 -6.82
N GLY A 30 -8.28 -1.51 -7.80
CA GLY A 30 -9.28 -0.62 -8.37
C GLY A 30 -9.38 0.75 -7.71
N ASP A 31 -8.73 0.96 -6.56
CA ASP A 31 -8.74 2.29 -5.94
C ASP A 31 -8.03 3.31 -6.84
N VAL A 32 -8.66 4.47 -6.99
CA VAL A 32 -8.09 5.66 -7.59
C VAL A 32 -7.87 6.68 -6.49
N GLY A 33 -6.68 7.26 -6.45
CA GLY A 33 -6.32 8.23 -5.44
C GLY A 33 -5.06 9.01 -5.77
N TYR A 34 -4.60 9.80 -4.82
CA TYR A 34 -3.35 10.55 -4.91
C TYR A 34 -2.54 10.44 -3.63
N LEU A 35 -1.24 10.70 -3.71
CA LEU A 35 -0.39 10.79 -2.53
C LEU A 35 -0.41 12.22 -2.00
N ASN A 36 -0.72 12.40 -0.72
CA ASN A 36 -0.61 13.69 -0.08
C ASN A 36 0.84 14.02 0.29
N ARG A 37 1.08 15.25 0.77
CA ARG A 37 2.42 15.73 1.13
C ARG A 37 3.08 14.95 2.27
N ASN A 38 2.29 14.24 3.07
CA ASN A 38 2.80 13.40 4.14
C ASN A 38 3.10 11.98 3.62
N GLY A 39 2.89 11.69 2.34
CA GLY A 39 3.13 10.37 1.76
C GLY A 39 2.09 9.31 2.16
N ALA A 40 0.90 9.74 2.56
CA ALA A 40 -0.26 8.87 2.70
C ALA A 40 -1.08 8.84 1.40
N PHE A 41 -1.75 7.71 1.16
CA PHE A 41 -2.67 7.57 0.03
C PHE A 41 -4.06 8.10 0.38
N ASN A 42 -4.51 9.09 -0.37
CA ASN A 42 -5.87 9.63 -0.30
C ASN A 42 -6.74 8.94 -1.35
N HIS A 43 -7.62 8.06 -0.88
CA HIS A 43 -8.64 7.41 -1.70
C HIS A 43 -9.67 8.41 -2.22
N LEU A 44 -10.07 8.25 -3.49
CA LEU A 44 -11.15 9.01 -4.12
C LEU A 44 -12.36 8.13 -4.39
N PHE A 45 -12.17 7.07 -5.18
CA PHE A 45 -13.20 6.09 -5.56
C PHE A 45 -12.52 4.80 -6.04
N ASN A 46 -13.28 3.72 -6.16
CA ASN A 46 -12.85 2.43 -6.68
C ASN A 46 -13.54 2.13 -8.02
N VAL A 47 -12.75 1.83 -9.06
CA VAL A 47 -13.24 1.58 -10.42
C VAL A 47 -13.90 0.22 -10.60
N CYS A 48 -13.58 -0.75 -9.74
CA CYS A 48 -14.13 -2.10 -9.78
C CYS A 48 -15.45 -2.23 -9.01
N SER A 49 -15.83 -1.21 -8.25
CA SER A 49 -17.12 -1.09 -7.55
C SER A 49 -18.09 -0.22 -8.34
N SER A 50 -19.39 -0.45 -8.16
CA SER A 50 -20.43 0.39 -8.76
C SER A 50 -20.44 1.79 -8.13
N GLY A 51 -21.01 2.78 -8.83
CA GLY A 51 -21.04 4.17 -8.35
C GLY A 51 -21.86 4.38 -7.07
N ASP A 52 -22.82 3.49 -6.79
CA ASP A 52 -23.66 3.46 -5.59
C ASP A 52 -23.08 2.61 -4.45
N HIS A 53 -21.94 1.95 -4.68
CA HIS A 53 -21.28 1.15 -3.65
C HIS A 53 -20.77 2.05 -2.50
N PRO A 54 -20.82 1.60 -1.22
CA PRO A 54 -20.37 2.41 -0.08
C PRO A 54 -18.94 2.96 -0.19
N VAL A 55 -18.02 2.19 -0.79
CA VAL A 55 -16.65 2.65 -1.10
C VAL A 55 -16.60 3.90 -1.98
N ASN A 56 -17.62 4.13 -2.80
CA ASN A 56 -17.79 5.26 -3.72
C ASN A 56 -18.79 6.30 -3.17
N ALA A 57 -19.12 6.26 -1.88
CA ALA A 57 -20.11 7.17 -1.28
C ALA A 57 -19.72 8.67 -1.37
N ALA A 58 -18.43 8.98 -1.54
CA ALA A 58 -17.95 10.34 -1.79
C ALA A 58 -18.22 10.84 -3.23
N GLY A 59 -18.77 9.98 -4.09
CA GLY A 59 -19.04 10.25 -5.50
C GLY A 59 -18.03 9.58 -6.44
N VAL A 60 -18.37 9.61 -7.72
CA VAL A 60 -17.53 9.14 -8.84
C VAL A 60 -17.51 10.21 -9.94
N PRO A 61 -16.52 10.19 -10.84
CA PRO A 61 -16.45 11.11 -11.98
C PRO A 61 -17.68 11.00 -12.91
N ASP A 62 -18.00 12.09 -13.61
CA ASP A 62 -19.04 12.09 -14.64
C ASP A 62 -18.75 11.06 -15.74
N GLY A 63 -19.78 10.33 -16.15
CA GLY A 63 -19.64 9.25 -17.15
C GLY A 63 -18.90 8.02 -16.63
N PHE A 64 -18.76 7.86 -15.30
CA PHE A 64 -18.18 6.67 -14.69
C PHE A 64 -18.82 5.38 -15.20
N GLN A 65 -17.98 4.46 -15.67
CA GLN A 65 -18.37 3.10 -16.01
C GLN A 65 -17.55 2.14 -15.18
N ARG A 66 -18.18 1.22 -14.46
CA ARG A 66 -17.47 0.21 -13.66
C ARG A 66 -16.52 -0.61 -14.54
N LEU A 67 -15.28 -0.79 -14.08
CA LEU A 67 -14.33 -1.71 -14.66
C LEU A 67 -14.64 -3.13 -14.16
N ASP A 68 -15.25 -3.95 -15.01
CA ASP A 68 -15.48 -5.35 -14.70
C ASP A 68 -14.17 -6.15 -14.80
N VAL A 69 -13.78 -6.78 -13.71
CA VAL A 69 -12.58 -7.62 -13.62
C VAL A 69 -12.95 -9.04 -13.24
N ASP A 70 -12.22 -10.01 -13.79
CA ASP A 70 -12.40 -11.41 -13.41
C ASP A 70 -11.73 -11.64 -12.06
N PRO A 71 -12.47 -11.98 -10.98
CA PRO A 71 -11.88 -12.20 -9.66
C PRO A 71 -10.86 -13.34 -9.67
N ARG A 72 -10.91 -14.25 -10.65
CA ARG A 72 -9.91 -15.32 -10.80
C ARG A 72 -8.55 -14.79 -11.26
N ASN A 73 -8.48 -13.56 -11.78
CA ASN A 73 -7.23 -12.92 -12.21
C ASN A 73 -6.54 -12.16 -11.07
N VAL A 74 -6.91 -12.41 -9.82
CA VAL A 74 -6.23 -11.90 -8.64
C VAL A 74 -5.35 -12.98 -8.05
N ASP A 75 -4.05 -12.68 -7.93
CA ASP A 75 -3.12 -13.48 -7.14
C ASP A 75 -3.15 -12.94 -5.71
N ASP A 76 -3.77 -13.68 -4.78
CA ASP A 76 -3.82 -13.36 -3.34
C ASP A 76 -2.90 -14.31 -2.56
N LEU A 77 -1.71 -13.82 -2.22
CA LEU A 77 -0.67 -14.57 -1.55
C LEU A 77 -0.62 -14.20 -0.06
N GLU A 78 -1.49 -14.83 0.74
CA GLU A 78 -1.67 -14.57 2.18
C GLU A 78 -0.37 -14.64 3.01
N GLN A 79 0.60 -15.46 2.60
CA GLN A 79 1.89 -15.62 3.28
C GLN A 79 3.06 -15.21 2.38
N HIS A 80 2.89 -14.18 1.56
CA HIS A 80 3.95 -13.67 0.69
C HIS A 80 5.22 -13.28 1.49
N TYR A 81 5.02 -12.69 2.67
CA TYR A 81 6.07 -12.32 3.60
C TYR A 81 5.92 -13.14 4.88
N LYS A 82 6.98 -13.85 5.27
CA LYS A 82 7.03 -14.59 6.54
C LYS A 82 7.15 -13.62 7.72
N PRO A 83 6.74 -14.02 8.95
CA PRO A 83 7.05 -13.27 10.16
C PRO A 83 8.54 -12.94 10.28
N ALA A 84 8.85 -11.81 10.91
CA ALA A 84 10.19 -11.24 11.03
C ALA A 84 10.92 -11.02 9.69
N SER A 85 10.18 -10.77 8.61
CA SER A 85 10.77 -10.39 7.33
C SER A 85 10.96 -8.88 7.21
N PHE A 86 11.69 -8.45 6.19
CA PHE A 86 11.90 -7.05 5.88
C PHE A 86 12.06 -6.84 4.38
N VAL A 87 11.78 -5.61 3.94
CA VAL A 87 12.07 -5.11 2.60
C VAL A 87 13.07 -3.97 2.74
N ALA A 88 14.18 -4.05 2.02
CA ALA A 88 15.21 -3.01 2.04
C ALA A 88 15.50 -2.49 0.63
N SER A 89 15.85 -1.21 0.57
CA SER A 89 16.45 -0.56 -0.61
C SER A 89 17.71 -1.31 -1.10
N HIS A 90 18.61 -1.64 -0.17
CA HIS A 90 19.89 -2.30 -0.40
C HIS A 90 20.02 -3.57 0.45
N PRO A 91 19.28 -4.66 0.13
CA PRO A 91 19.19 -5.82 1.02
C PRO A 91 20.52 -6.56 1.23
N SER A 92 21.46 -6.48 0.29
CA SER A 92 22.80 -7.07 0.43
C SER A 92 23.67 -6.40 1.50
N TYR A 93 23.29 -5.20 1.96
CA TYR A 93 24.00 -4.43 2.97
C TYR A 93 23.30 -4.46 4.34
N VAL A 94 22.25 -5.26 4.49
CA VAL A 94 21.47 -5.39 5.72
C VAL A 94 21.67 -6.77 6.30
N VAL A 95 22.10 -6.83 7.56
CA VAL A 95 22.14 -8.06 8.35
C VAL A 95 21.05 -7.97 9.41
N GLN A 96 20.11 -8.91 9.40
CA GLN A 96 19.08 -9.05 10.43
C GLN A 96 19.53 -10.07 11.49
N THR A 97 19.37 -9.71 12.75
CA THR A 97 19.58 -10.60 13.89
C THR A 97 18.29 -10.66 14.72
N ILE A 98 17.84 -11.87 15.05
CA ILE A 98 16.75 -12.09 16.01
C ILE A 98 17.36 -12.02 17.41
N MET A 99 16.91 -11.06 18.22
CA MET A 99 17.41 -10.88 19.58
C MET A 99 16.92 -12.00 20.51
N PRO A 100 17.61 -12.27 21.63
CA PRO A 100 17.15 -13.26 22.59
C PRO A 100 15.77 -12.92 23.13
N TYR A 101 14.86 -13.89 23.11
CA TYR A 101 13.53 -13.76 23.67
C TYR A 101 13.59 -13.55 25.19
N GLN A 102 13.05 -12.44 25.67
CA GLN A 102 12.72 -12.27 27.08
C GLN A 102 11.24 -12.67 27.26
N PRO A 103 10.92 -13.69 28.08
CA PRO A 103 9.56 -14.17 28.24
C PRO A 103 8.76 -13.16 29.07
N THR A 104 8.30 -12.08 28.44
CA THR A 104 7.48 -11.05 29.09
C THR A 104 6.00 -11.20 28.75
N GLN A 105 5.63 -11.91 27.66
CA GLN A 105 4.23 -12.07 27.24
C GLN A 105 3.91 -13.48 26.72
N GLN A 106 2.96 -14.17 27.36
CA GLN A 106 2.44 -15.46 26.90
C GLN A 106 1.58 -15.29 25.63
N GLY A 107 1.79 -16.14 24.62
CA GLY A 107 0.92 -16.24 23.43
C GLY A 107 1.42 -15.54 22.17
N VAL A 108 2.60 -14.92 22.18
CA VAL A 108 3.21 -14.28 21.01
C VAL A 108 4.19 -15.26 20.33
N PRO A 109 4.16 -15.45 18.99
CA PRO A 109 5.16 -16.26 18.27
C PRO A 109 6.59 -15.80 18.61
N TYR A 110 7.54 -16.74 18.70
CA TYR A 110 8.93 -16.45 19.11
C TYR A 110 9.56 -15.33 18.29
N GLU A 111 9.35 -15.34 16.98
CA GLU A 111 9.89 -14.37 16.04
C GLU A 111 9.27 -12.96 16.18
N VAL A 112 8.07 -12.88 16.75
CA VAL A 112 7.33 -11.62 17.00
C VAL A 112 7.64 -11.09 18.41
N GLY A 113 7.86 -11.98 19.39
CA GLY A 113 8.17 -11.62 20.77
C GLY A 113 9.66 -11.35 21.02
N ALA A 114 10.55 -11.91 20.20
CA ALA A 114 11.95 -11.53 20.14
C ALA A 114 12.12 -10.20 19.41
N GLY A 115 12.93 -9.28 19.95
CA GLY A 115 13.24 -8.04 19.24
C GLY A 115 14.04 -8.32 17.96
N LEU A 116 13.90 -7.43 16.96
CA LEU A 116 14.68 -7.51 15.71
C LEU A 116 15.78 -6.45 15.74
N SER A 117 17.01 -6.84 15.42
CA SER A 117 18.15 -5.93 15.23
C SER A 117 18.61 -5.93 13.78
N PHE A 118 18.97 -4.77 13.26
CA PHE A 118 19.39 -4.58 11.88
C PHE A 118 20.71 -3.82 11.82
N ASP A 119 21.74 -4.45 11.27
CA ASP A 119 23.02 -3.80 10.95
C ASP A 119 23.03 -3.41 9.48
N CYS A 120 23.14 -2.11 9.20
CA CYS A 120 23.14 -1.57 7.85
C CYS A 120 24.52 -1.02 7.49
N ARG A 121 25.13 -1.54 6.42
CA ARG A 121 26.51 -1.21 5.98
C ARG A 121 26.56 -0.29 4.75
N SER A 122 25.47 0.40 4.48
CA SER A 122 25.36 1.39 3.40
C SER A 122 25.34 2.78 4.03
N PRO A 123 25.88 3.83 3.39
CA PRO A 123 25.76 5.20 3.89
C PRO A 123 24.30 5.69 3.91
N GLU A 124 23.45 5.14 3.05
CA GLU A 124 22.03 5.48 2.98
C GLU A 124 21.16 4.26 2.71
N GLY A 125 19.91 4.32 3.17
CA GLY A 125 18.96 3.25 2.94
C GLY A 125 17.61 3.47 3.62
N ALA A 126 16.65 2.69 3.15
CA ALA A 126 15.35 2.53 3.76
C ALA A 126 15.05 1.04 4.01
N LEU A 127 14.39 0.77 5.14
CA LEU A 127 13.90 -0.53 5.58
C LEU A 127 12.40 -0.42 5.91
N LEU A 128 11.64 -1.41 5.45
CA LEU A 128 10.31 -1.72 5.92
C LEU A 128 10.38 -3.07 6.64
N ILE A 129 10.13 -3.07 7.93
CA ILE A 129 10.15 -4.24 8.81
C ILE A 129 8.73 -4.77 8.90
N LEU A 130 8.58 -6.09 8.79
CA LEU A 130 7.30 -6.80 8.79
C LEU A 130 7.31 -7.87 9.92
N PRO A 131 7.14 -7.48 11.19
CA PRO A 131 7.25 -8.40 12.32
C PRO A 131 6.28 -9.58 12.23
N GLU A 132 5.03 -9.32 11.81
CA GLU A 132 4.00 -10.35 11.61
C GLU A 132 3.95 -10.89 10.16
N GLY A 133 4.90 -10.52 9.31
CA GLY A 133 4.88 -10.84 7.89
C GLY A 133 3.86 -10.00 7.13
N GLY A 134 3.28 -10.55 6.06
CA GLY A 134 2.39 -9.80 5.19
C GLY A 134 1.98 -10.57 3.95
N LYS A 135 1.00 -10.03 3.25
CA LYS A 135 0.46 -10.59 2.02
C LYS A 135 0.63 -9.68 0.82
N SER A 136 0.62 -10.27 -0.37
CA SER A 136 0.65 -9.57 -1.66
C SER A 136 -0.65 -9.89 -2.38
N ILE A 137 -1.33 -8.86 -2.88
CA ILE A 137 -2.53 -9.02 -3.70
C ILE A 137 -2.29 -8.28 -5.01
N ASP A 138 -2.27 -8.99 -6.13
CA ASP A 138 -1.98 -8.40 -7.44
C ASP A 138 -2.98 -8.85 -8.50
N HIS A 139 -3.43 -7.93 -9.34
CA HIS A 139 -4.22 -8.27 -10.51
C HIS A 139 -3.32 -8.62 -11.70
N ARG A 140 -3.51 -9.81 -12.28
CA ARG A 140 -2.68 -10.32 -13.39
C ARG A 140 -2.86 -9.52 -14.68
N ASP A 141 -4.07 -9.04 -14.95
CA ASP A 141 -4.37 -8.23 -16.14
C ASP A 141 -4.15 -6.73 -15.88
N VAL A 142 -2.90 -6.33 -15.66
CA VAL A 142 -2.53 -4.91 -15.49
C VAL A 142 -2.82 -4.10 -16.76
N GLY A 143 -2.79 -4.75 -17.93
CA GLY A 143 -3.09 -4.12 -19.22
C GLY A 143 -4.50 -3.56 -19.29
N LYS A 144 -5.49 -4.29 -18.76
CA LYS A 144 -6.88 -3.84 -18.67
C LYS A 144 -7.05 -2.61 -17.79
N PHE A 145 -6.39 -2.56 -16.63
CA PHE A 145 -6.39 -1.38 -15.76
C PHE A 145 -5.73 -0.18 -16.44
N LEU A 146 -4.60 -0.40 -17.13
CA LEU A 146 -3.91 0.66 -17.86
C LEU A 146 -4.77 1.21 -19.00
N GLN A 147 -5.45 0.35 -19.76
CA GLN A 147 -6.33 0.80 -20.83
C GLN A 147 -7.50 1.62 -20.28
N TYR A 148 -8.15 1.12 -19.23
CA TYR A 148 -9.22 1.84 -18.55
C TYR A 148 -8.73 3.20 -18.00
N ALA A 149 -7.54 3.25 -17.40
CA ALA A 149 -6.95 4.51 -16.96
C ALA A 149 -6.72 5.49 -18.12
N LYS A 150 -6.25 5.03 -19.29
CA LYS A 150 -6.08 5.90 -20.47
C LYS A 150 -7.40 6.50 -20.95
N ASP A 151 -8.47 5.70 -20.93
CA ASP A 151 -9.78 6.12 -21.43
C ASP A 151 -10.45 7.14 -20.50
N TYR A 152 -10.25 7.02 -19.18
CA TYR A 152 -10.95 7.83 -18.19
C TYR A 152 -10.10 8.83 -17.40
N ALA A 153 -8.76 8.82 -17.51
CA ALA A 153 -7.87 9.68 -16.71
C ALA A 153 -8.22 11.16 -16.79
N LYS A 154 -8.63 11.66 -17.98
CA LYS A 154 -9.03 13.06 -18.15
C LYS A 154 -10.24 13.41 -17.29
N ALA A 155 -11.26 12.55 -17.24
CA ALA A 155 -12.44 12.74 -16.40
C ALA A 155 -12.06 12.71 -14.92
N TRP A 156 -11.16 11.80 -14.52
CA TRP A 156 -10.68 11.73 -13.14
C TRP A 156 -9.96 13.00 -12.71
N PHE A 157 -9.10 13.55 -13.56
CA PHE A 157 -8.42 14.82 -13.27
C PHE A 157 -9.41 15.99 -13.12
N TYR A 158 -10.45 16.08 -13.94
CA TYR A 158 -11.48 17.11 -13.74
C TYR A 158 -12.26 16.91 -12.44
N TYR A 159 -12.68 15.68 -12.17
CA TYR A 159 -13.36 15.32 -10.93
C TYR A 159 -12.54 15.71 -9.68
N THR A 160 -11.25 15.35 -9.67
CA THR A 160 -10.35 15.69 -8.55
C THR A 160 -10.15 17.19 -8.41
N ASN A 161 -9.97 17.93 -9.51
CA ASN A 161 -9.73 19.37 -9.45
C ASN A 161 -11.00 20.22 -9.20
N ALA A 162 -12.18 19.66 -9.42
CA ALA A 162 -13.45 20.33 -9.10
C ALA A 162 -13.67 20.47 -7.57
N SER A 163 -12.99 19.66 -6.77
CA SER A 163 -13.07 19.74 -5.31
C SER A 163 -12.03 20.73 -4.74
N PRO A 164 -12.44 21.78 -4.00
CA PRO A 164 -11.52 22.73 -3.36
C PRO A 164 -10.54 22.06 -2.39
N HIS A 165 -10.90 20.91 -1.84
CA HIS A 165 -10.10 20.15 -0.87
C HIS A 165 -9.09 19.19 -1.53
N GLN A 166 -9.18 18.97 -2.84
CA GLN A 166 -8.31 18.07 -3.61
C GLN A 166 -7.48 18.84 -4.67
N SER A 167 -7.59 20.17 -4.65
CA SER A 167 -6.85 21.10 -5.49
C SER A 167 -5.35 21.02 -5.19
N GLY A 168 -4.62 20.27 -6.03
CA GLY A 168 -3.18 20.08 -5.86
C GLY A 168 -2.66 18.65 -6.11
N ALA A 169 -3.53 17.69 -6.42
CA ALA A 169 -3.11 16.36 -6.83
C ALA A 169 -2.33 16.44 -8.16
N GLN A 170 -1.00 16.33 -8.10
CA GLN A 170 -0.13 16.38 -9.28
C GLN A 170 -0.15 15.07 -10.08
N SER A 171 -0.55 13.97 -9.44
CA SER A 171 -0.60 12.65 -10.06
C SER A 171 -1.68 11.81 -9.40
N LEU A 172 -2.40 11.07 -10.24
CA LEU A 172 -3.37 10.07 -9.82
C LEU A 172 -2.75 8.68 -9.95
N TYR A 173 -3.10 7.81 -9.02
CA TYR A 173 -2.67 6.42 -8.97
C TYR A 173 -3.90 5.54 -9.07
N LEU A 174 -3.86 4.58 -10.00
CA LEU A 174 -4.80 3.47 -10.05
C LEU A 174 -4.10 2.25 -9.46
N ILE A 175 -4.68 1.68 -8.41
CA ILE A 175 -4.11 0.53 -7.71
C ILE A 175 -4.45 -0.75 -8.46
N THR A 176 -3.42 -1.45 -8.93
CA THR A 176 -3.55 -2.76 -9.59
C THR A 176 -3.09 -3.92 -8.70
N GLY A 177 -2.50 -3.59 -7.55
CA GLY A 177 -2.01 -4.52 -6.56
C GLY A 177 -1.45 -3.80 -5.34
N CYS A 178 -1.26 -4.52 -4.24
CA CYS A 178 -0.75 -3.98 -2.99
C CYS A 178 -0.18 -5.06 -2.08
N ASP A 179 0.88 -4.70 -1.36
CA ASP A 179 1.38 -5.45 -0.20
C ASP A 179 0.70 -4.94 1.07
N LYS A 180 0.26 -5.84 1.92
CA LYS A 180 -0.41 -5.53 3.19
C LYS A 180 0.24 -6.25 4.36
N THR A 181 0.26 -5.57 5.49
CA THR A 181 0.69 -6.14 6.77
C THR A 181 -0.12 -5.55 7.91
N ARG A 182 -0.20 -6.29 9.01
CA ARG A 182 -0.91 -5.89 10.24
C ARG A 182 -0.02 -5.10 11.20
N ALA A 183 1.29 -5.33 11.13
CA ALA A 183 2.28 -4.68 11.96
C ALA A 183 3.51 -4.36 11.12
N TRP A 184 4.03 -3.14 11.26
CA TRP A 184 5.17 -2.67 10.50
C TRP A 184 6.03 -1.70 11.29
N GLY A 185 7.31 -1.64 10.92
CA GLY A 185 8.23 -0.59 11.34
C GLY A 185 8.94 -0.03 10.12
N MET A 186 9.27 1.25 10.11
CA MET A 186 10.06 1.85 9.03
C MET A 186 11.28 2.54 9.60
N ALA A 187 12.39 2.43 8.88
CA ALA A 187 13.59 3.19 9.15
C ALA A 187 14.15 3.73 7.84
N CYS A 188 14.54 5.00 7.83
CA CYS A 188 15.32 5.60 6.77
C CYS A 188 16.54 6.28 7.38
N PHE A 189 17.68 6.16 6.72
CA PHE A 189 18.93 6.76 7.17
C PHE A 189 19.71 7.27 5.96
N GLN A 190 20.49 8.30 6.21
CA GLN A 190 21.44 8.90 5.29
C GLN A 190 22.66 9.29 6.12
N ASP A 191 23.84 9.27 5.50
CA ASP A 191 25.13 9.53 6.14
C ASP A 191 25.41 8.61 7.35
N ALA A 192 24.95 7.36 7.27
CA ALA A 192 25.32 6.32 8.23
C ALA A 192 26.84 6.03 8.10
N VAL A 193 27.54 6.17 9.22
CA VAL A 193 29.00 6.08 9.35
C VAL A 193 29.47 4.64 9.41
#